data_AF-A0A512BRN5-F1
#
_entry.id   AF-A0A512BRN5-F1
#
_cell.length_a   1.000
_cell.length_b   1.000
_cell.length_c   1.000
_cell.angle_alpha   90.00
_cell.angle_beta   90.00
_cell.angle_gamma   90.00
#
_symmetry.space_group_name_H-M   'P 1'
#
loop_
_entity.id
_entity.type
_entity.pdbx_description
1 polymer ?
#
loop_
_entity_poly.entity_id
_entity_poly.type
_entity_poly.pdbx_seq_one_letter_code
_entity_poly.pdbx_strand_id
1 'polypeptide(L)' 'MTEWQGRKREPITEERLERAVAVLAQIVEEHGPGYGPLYESVKQELDAFRNLKASIGHKAEQPEPRQEQTSRKRKSA' A
#
# COMPACT_ATOMS: atom_id res chain seq x y z
N MET A 1 -1.81 4.45 34.84
CA MET A 1 -1.39 4.46 33.42
C MET A 1 -2.48 3.75 32.65
N THR A 2 -3.25 4.47 31.84
CA THR A 2 -4.37 3.89 31.10
C THR A 2 -3.79 2.93 30.06
N GLU A 3 -3.93 1.64 30.31
CA GLU A 3 -3.49 0.60 29.40
C GLU A 3 -4.25 0.75 28.08
N TRP A 4 -3.51 0.83 26.97
CA TRP A 4 -4.04 0.86 25.62
C TRP A 4 -4.56 -0.55 25.27
N GLN A 5 -5.62 -0.94 25.95
CA GLN A 5 -6.22 -2.27 25.89
C GLN A 5 -7.01 -2.42 24.59
N GLY A 6 -6.60 -3.38 23.76
CA GLY A 6 -7.57 -4.17 22.99
C GLY A 6 -7.90 -3.78 21.55
N ARG A 7 -7.17 -2.87 20.87
CA ARG A 7 -7.28 -2.85 19.39
C ARG A 7 -6.41 -3.97 18.83
N LYS A 8 -7.05 -5.02 18.28
CA LYS A 8 -6.39 -5.96 17.37
C LYS A 8 -5.51 -5.12 16.45
N ARG A 9 -4.20 -5.40 16.42
CA ARG A 9 -3.25 -4.74 15.51
C ARG A 9 -3.59 -5.16 14.10
N GLU A 10 -4.62 -4.55 13.55
CA GLU A 10 -4.96 -4.69 12.15
C GLU A 10 -3.86 -3.99 11.34
N PRO A 11 -3.44 -4.58 10.22
CA PRO A 11 -2.49 -3.95 9.32
C PRO A 11 -3.01 -2.57 8.91
N ILE A 12 -2.09 -1.62 8.78
CA ILE A 12 -2.42 -0.27 8.32
C ILE A 12 -2.80 -0.38 6.84
N THR A 13 -4.02 0.05 6.52
CA THR A 13 -4.55 0.09 5.15
C THR A 13 -4.43 1.49 4.57
N GLU A 14 -4.43 1.60 3.24
CA GLU A 14 -4.50 2.88 2.53
C GLU A 14 -5.64 3.74 3.03
N GLU A 15 -6.85 3.17 3.15
CA GLU A 15 -8.04 3.87 3.63
C GLU A 15 -7.84 4.46 5.05
N ARG A 16 -7.14 3.73 5.94
CA ARG A 16 -6.83 4.24 7.28
C ARG A 16 -5.89 5.44 7.23
N LEU A 17 -4.89 5.41 6.37
CA LEU A 17 -3.97 6.53 6.16
C LEU A 17 -4.70 7.72 5.54
N GLU A 18 -5.57 7.51 4.56
CA GLU A 18 -6.39 8.57 3.95
C GLU A 18 -7.28 9.27 4.98
N ARG A 19 -7.96 8.50 5.83
CA ARG A 19 -8.78 9.06 6.92
C ARG A 19 -7.92 9.83 7.92
N ALA A 20 -6.73 9.32 8.27
CA ALA A 20 -5.82 10.01 9.19
C ALA A 20 -5.34 11.35 8.62
N VAL A 21 -4.99 11.42 7.34
CA VAL A 21 -4.63 12.66 6.65
C VAL A 21 -5.79 13.66 6.67
N ALA A 22 -7.02 13.21 6.40
CA ALA A 22 -8.20 14.07 6.40
C ALA A 22 -8.47 14.68 7.78
N VAL A 23 -8.38 13.88 8.85
CA VAL A 23 -8.53 14.37 10.23
C VAL A 23 -7.41 15.34 10.61
N LEU A 24 -6.16 15.02 10.24
CA LEU A 24 -5.03 15.91 10.52
C LEU A 24 -5.13 17.24 9.77
N ALA A 25 -5.69 17.25 8.56
CA ALA A 25 -5.95 18.50 7.83
C ALA A 25 -6.93 19.40 8.60
N GLN A 26 -8.01 18.84 9.13
CA GLN A 26 -8.97 19.56 9.98
C GLN A 26 -8.29 20.09 11.25
N ILE A 27 -7.48 19.27 11.91
CA ILE A 27 -6.74 19.68 13.12
C ILE A 27 -5.77 20.83 12.84
N VAL A 28 -5.05 20.79 11.71
CA VAL A 28 -4.14 21.87 11.30
C VAL A 28 -4.92 23.16 11.02
N GLU A 29 -6.10 23.06 10.40
CA GLU A 29 -6.97 24.20 10.13
C GLU A 29 -7.52 24.82 11.43
N GLU A 30 -8.01 23.99 12.35
CA GLU A 30 -8.67 24.43 13.59
C GLU A 30 -7.70 24.88 14.68
N HIS A 31 -6.56 24.18 14.83
CA HIS A 31 -5.61 24.39 15.92
C HIS A 31 -4.27 25.00 15.47
N GLY A 32 -4.11 25.22 14.17
CA GLY A 32 -2.99 25.94 13.59
C GLY A 32 -1.78 25.07 13.21
N PRO A 33 -0.69 25.70 12.72
CA PRO A 33 0.39 25.03 12.01
C PRO A 33 1.28 24.13 12.89
N GLY A 34 1.10 24.13 14.22
CA GLY A 34 1.85 23.26 15.14
C GLY A 34 1.68 21.76 14.83
N TYR A 35 0.57 21.38 14.20
CA TYR A 35 0.28 20.01 13.76
C TYR A 35 0.76 19.72 12.32
N GLY A 36 1.29 20.73 11.62
CA GLY A 36 1.78 20.62 10.24
C GLY A 36 2.84 19.52 10.05
N PRO A 37 3.85 19.39 10.93
CA PRO A 37 4.84 18.32 10.81
C PRO A 37 4.24 16.91 10.90
N LEU A 38 3.21 16.73 11.74
CA LEU A 38 2.52 15.45 11.88
C LEU A 38 1.67 15.15 10.64
N TYR A 39 0.95 16.15 10.13
CA TYR A 39 0.20 16.04 8.88
C TYR A 39 1.09 15.62 7.71
N GLU A 40 2.23 16.29 7.53
CA GLU A 40 3.18 15.97 6.45
C GLU A 40 3.78 14.57 6.60
N SER A 41 4.08 14.14 7.84
CA SER A 41 4.59 12.78 8.10
C SER A 41 3.60 11.70 7.68
N VAL A 42 2.32 11.84 8.04
CA VAL A 42 1.28 10.86 7.69
C VAL A 42 1.00 10.87 6.17
N LYS A 43 1.09 12.04 5.54
CA LYS A 43 0.97 12.18 4.08
C LYS A 43 2.12 11.47 3.34
N GLN A 44 3.34 11.56 3.84
CA GLN A 44 4.49 10.81 3.30
C GLN A 44 4.29 9.29 3.44
N GLU A 45 3.73 8.83 4.55
CA GLU A 45 3.44 7.40 4.76
C GLU A 45 2.37 6.89 3.78
N LEU A 46 1.33 7.70 3.51
CA LEU A 46 0.33 7.38 2.48
C LEU A 46 0.96 7.29 1.08
N ASP A 47 1.85 8.22 0.72
CA ASP A 47 2.55 8.21 -0.56
C ASP A 47 3.46 6.97 -0.69
N ALA A 48 4.23 6.66 0.35
CA ALA A 48 5.05 5.46 0.41
C ALA A 48 4.22 4.18 0.26
N PHE A 49 3.03 4.13 0.88
CA PHE A 49 2.12 2.99 0.76
C PHE A 49 1.63 2.82 -0.69
N ARG A 50 1.25 3.92 -1.35
CA ARG A 50 0.82 3.91 -2.77
C ARG A 50 1.94 3.50 -3.72
N ASN A 51 3.15 4.00 -3.49
CA ASN A 51 4.34 3.62 -4.26
C ASN A 51 4.67 2.14 -4.09
N LEU A 52 4.59 1.62 -2.86
CA LEU A 52 4.78 0.20 -2.57
C LEU A 52 3.73 -0.65 -3.31
N LYS A 53 2.45 -0.28 -3.22
CA LYS A 53 1.35 -0.96 -3.91
C LYS A 53 1.55 -0.98 -5.43
N ALA A 54 1.99 0.14 -6.01
CA ALA A 54 2.29 0.23 -7.44
C ALA A 54 3.49 -0.66 -7.85
N SER A 55 4.52 -0.76 -7.00
CA SER A 55 5.68 -1.62 -7.24
C SER A 55 5.34 -3.12 -7.14
N ILE A 56 4.44 -3.50 -6.23
CA ILE A 56 3.99 -4.88 -6.06
C ILE A 56 3.02 -5.26 -7.20
N GLY A 57 2.15 -4.33 -7.61
CA GLY A 57 1.21 -4.51 -8.72
C GLY A 57 1.90 -4.80 -10.05
N HIS A 58 3.09 -4.25 -10.30
CA HIS A 58 3.87 -4.52 -11.51
C HIS A 58 4.55 -5.91 -11.54
N LYS A 59 4.57 -6.65 -10.43
CA LYS A 59 5.23 -7.98 -10.37
C LYS A 59 4.29 -9.14 -10.69
N ALA A 60 2.98 -8.92 -10.79
CA ALA A 60 1.98 -9.98 -11.00
C ALA A 60 1.61 -10.23 -12.48
N GLU A 61 2.10 -9.42 -13.42
CA GLU A 61 1.72 -9.47 -14.84
C GLU A 61 2.89 -9.73 -15.80
N GLN A 62 3.80 -10.63 -15.44
CA GLN A 62 4.56 -11.36 -16.46
C GLN A 62 4.02 -12.79 -16.55
N PRO A 63 3.01 -13.06 -17.41
CA PRO A 63 2.81 -14.41 -17.88
C PRO A 63 4.09 -14.81 -18.62
N GLU A 64 4.86 -15.75 -18.06
CA GLU A 64 5.91 -16.41 -18.82
C GLU A 64 5.30 -16.87 -20.16
N PRO A 65 5.92 -16.54 -21.32
CA PRO A 65 5.48 -17.08 -22.58
C PRO A 65 5.75 -18.58 -22.53
N ARG A 66 4.69 -19.34 -22.24
CA ARG A 66 4.64 -20.80 -22.33
C ARG A 66 5.08 -21.19 -23.74
N GLN A 67 6.36 -21.50 -23.89
CA GLN A 67 6.90 -22.04 -25.14
C GLN A 67 6.31 -23.43 -25.33
N GLU A 68 5.20 -23.45 -26.05
CA GLU A 68 4.60 -24.62 -26.67
C GLU A 68 5.63 -25.23 -27.64
N GLN A 69 6.52 -26.08 -27.13
CA GLN A 69 7.33 -26.97 -27.95
C GLN A 69 6.43 -28.04 -28.55
N THR A 70 5.72 -27.67 -29.61
CA THR A 70 5.15 -28.60 -30.59
C THR A 70 6.26 -29.17 -31.47
N SER A 71 7.17 -29.96 -30.89
CA SER A 71 8.15 -30.73 -31.66
C SER A 71 7.59 -32.11 -31.98
N ARG A 72 6.78 -32.12 -33.04
CA ARG A 72 6.84 -33.06 -34.18
C ARG A 72 7.28 -34.51 -33.88
N LYS A 73 6.28 -35.39 -33.87
CA LYS A 73 6.11 -36.52 -34.82
C LYS A 73 7.39 -37.10 -35.42
N ARG A 74 7.86 -38.24 -34.89
CA ARG A 74 8.49 -39.36 -35.63
C ARG A 74 8.09 -40.66 -34.92
N LYS A 75 6.92 -41.24 -35.25
CA LYS A 75 6.71 -42.41 -36.12
C LYS A 75 7.95 -43.21 -36.56
N SER A 76 7.83 -44.53 -36.40
CA SER A 76 8.60 -45.65 -36.98
C SER A 76 9.92 -45.98 -36.29
N ALA A 77 10.31 -47.21 -36.01
CA ALA A 77 9.74 -48.55 -36.22
C ALA A 77 10.42 -49.50 -35.22
#